data_AF-A0A966KBP0-F1
#
_entry.id   AF-A0A966KBP0-F1
#
_cell.length_a   1.000
_cell.length_b   1.000
_cell.length_c   1.000
_cell.angle_alpha   90.00
_cell.angle_beta   90.00
_cell.angle_gamma   90.00
#
_symmetry.space_group_name_H-M   'P 1'
#
loop_
_entity.id
_entity.type
_entity.pdbx_description
1 polymer ?
#
loop_
_entity_poly.entity_id
_entity_poly.type
_entity_poly.pdbx_seq_one_letter_code
_entity_poly.pdbx_strand_id
1 'polypeptide(L)'
;MESDYQKSLLTNNAKRSLEKDLVDGHCGKLPAQYLEPMFQVQRLTDISMARVMMHHSPAILFAGNGHVRHDYGVPQVLRSLEPSKKRVSVGLIEEAQRDSTAFAELAKLYDFVWITPSIDRADPCATLHFGKSESSK
;
A
#
# COMPACT_ATOMS: atom_id res chain seq x y z
N MET A 1 4.35 -17.56 8.90
CA MET A 1 4.28 -16.12 8.61
C MET A 1 5.31 -15.35 9.42
N GLU A 2 5.48 -15.67 10.71
CA GLU A 2 6.47 -15.03 11.59
C GLU A 2 7.88 -14.95 10.98
N SER A 3 8.42 -16.07 10.46
CA SER A 3 9.74 -16.10 9.81
C SER A 3 9.90 -15.10 8.67
N ASP A 4 8.84 -14.88 7.90
CA ASP A 4 8.87 -14.04 6.70
C ASP A 4 8.66 -12.58 7.07
N TYR A 5 7.85 -12.32 8.10
CA TYR A 5 7.71 -11.02 8.71
C TYR A 5 9.07 -10.52 9.22
N GLN A 6 9.81 -11.34 9.97
CA GLN A 6 11.14 -10.98 10.48
C GLN A 6 12.17 -10.77 9.36
N LYS A 7 12.10 -11.54 8.26
CA LYS A 7 12.98 -11.35 7.09
C LYS A 7 12.64 -10.10 6.28
N SER A 8 11.40 -9.62 6.37
CA SER A 8 10.89 -8.48 5.59
C SER A 8 10.57 -7.26 6.44
N LEU A 9 11.29 -7.06 7.55
CA LEU A 9 11.15 -5.87 8.40
C LEU A 9 11.34 -4.59 7.58
N LEU A 10 10.44 -3.63 7.82
CA LEU A 10 10.51 -2.32 7.20
C LEU A 10 11.57 -1.44 7.87
N THR A 11 12.23 -0.62 7.07
CA THR A 11 13.05 0.50 7.60
C THR A 11 12.15 1.51 8.30
N ASN A 12 12.73 2.35 9.18
CA ASN A 12 11.95 3.37 9.88
C ASN A 12 11.24 4.34 8.93
N ASN A 13 11.84 4.65 7.78
CA ASN A 13 11.21 5.50 6.76
C ASN A 13 10.02 4.79 6.11
N ALA A 14 10.16 3.51 5.74
CA ALA A 14 9.07 2.73 5.17
C ALA A 14 7.92 2.52 6.17
N LYS A 15 8.21 2.30 7.46
CA LYS A 15 7.20 2.24 8.51
C LYS A 15 6.38 3.52 8.60
N ARG A 16 7.06 4.67 8.72
CA ARG A 16 6.41 5.98 8.75
C ARG A 16 5.60 6.27 7.48
N SER A 17 6.10 5.84 6.31
CA SER A 17 5.35 6.04 5.07
C SER A 17 4.08 5.18 5.04
N LEU A 18 4.14 3.94 5.54
CA LEU A 18 2.94 3.11 5.64
C LEU A 18 1.94 3.67 6.66
N GLU A 19 2.39 4.08 7.84
CA GLU A 19 1.53 4.71 8.84
C GLU A 19 0.84 5.96 8.29
N LYS A 20 1.60 6.82 7.58
CA LYS A 20 1.05 8.00 6.91
C LYS A 20 0.00 7.63 5.87
N ASP A 21 0.31 6.69 4.97
CA ASP A 21 -0.63 6.25 3.93
C ASP A 21 -1.89 5.62 4.52
N LEU A 22 -1.78 4.91 5.65
CA LEU A 22 -2.95 4.38 6.37
C LEU A 22 -3.81 5.50 6.93
N VAL A 23 -3.23 6.56 7.49
CA VAL A 23 -4.01 7.70 7.97
C VAL A 23 -4.65 8.46 6.81
N ASP A 24 -3.87 8.79 5.78
CA ASP A 24 -4.30 9.56 4.62
C ASP A 24 -5.36 8.81 3.79
N GLY A 25 -5.17 7.50 3.58
CA GLY A 25 -6.12 6.62 2.88
C GLY A 25 -7.45 6.47 3.62
N HIS A 26 -7.49 6.85 4.90
CA HIS A 26 -8.69 6.93 5.72
C HIS A 26 -9.07 8.40 6.02
N CYS A 27 -8.71 9.31 5.12
CA CYS A 27 -9.07 10.72 5.11
C CYS A 27 -8.64 11.48 6.39
N GLY A 28 -7.57 11.02 7.07
CA GLY A 28 -7.14 11.56 8.36
C GLY A 28 -8.08 11.23 9.52
N LYS A 29 -9.13 10.43 9.29
CA LYS A 29 -10.17 10.10 10.28
C LYS A 29 -9.87 8.82 11.06
N LEU A 30 -8.77 8.12 10.74
CA LEU A 30 -8.39 6.87 11.39
C LEU A 30 -8.09 7.11 12.90
N PRO A 31 -8.88 6.53 13.81
CA PRO A 31 -8.58 6.61 15.23
C PRO A 31 -7.22 6.00 15.56
N ALA A 32 -6.43 6.66 16.41
CA ALA A 32 -5.07 6.25 16.74
C ALA A 32 -4.96 4.79 17.22
N GLN A 33 -5.96 4.30 17.95
CA GLN A 33 -6.01 2.91 18.44
C GLN A 33 -6.06 1.85 17.31
N TYR A 34 -6.49 2.23 16.11
CA TYR A 34 -6.58 1.32 14.96
C TYR A 34 -5.35 1.37 14.05
N LEU A 35 -4.45 2.34 14.23
CA LEU A 35 -3.29 2.48 13.35
C LEU A 35 -2.38 1.24 13.39
N GLU A 36 -1.96 0.82 14.57
CA GLU A 36 -1.08 -0.35 14.72
C GLU A 36 -1.76 -1.65 14.24
N PRO A 37 -3.03 -1.96 14.61
CA PRO A 37 -3.74 -3.10 14.03
C PRO A 37 -3.82 -3.08 12.50
N MET A 38 -4.14 -1.93 11.89
CA MET A 38 -4.20 -1.82 10.42
C MET A 38 -2.83 -1.95 9.77
N PHE A 39 -1.78 -1.43 10.40
CA PHE A 39 -0.40 -1.63 9.97
C PHE A 39 -0.08 -3.14 9.91
N GLN A 40 -0.38 -3.89 10.97
CA GLN A 40 -0.14 -5.33 11.00
C GLN A 40 -0.95 -6.08 9.94
N VAL A 41 -2.22 -5.73 9.76
CA VAL A 41 -3.07 -6.32 8.71
C VAL A 41 -2.48 -6.06 7.33
N GLN A 42 -2.08 -4.82 7.03
CA GLN A 42 -1.44 -4.48 5.76
C GLN A 42 -0.19 -5.33 5.52
N ARG A 43 0.72 -5.38 6.50
CA ARG A 43 1.97 -6.14 6.40
C ARG A 43 1.74 -7.64 6.16
N LEU A 44 0.84 -8.24 6.94
CA LEU A 44 0.55 -9.67 6.81
C LEU A 44 -0.16 -10.00 5.49
N THR A 45 -1.00 -9.08 5.00
CA THR A 45 -1.65 -9.20 3.69
C THR A 45 -0.62 -9.18 2.55
N ASP A 46 0.33 -8.24 2.59
CA ASP A 46 1.42 -8.16 1.61
C ASP A 46 2.31 -9.42 1.62
N ILE A 47 2.63 -9.95 2.81
CA ILE A 47 3.40 -11.19 2.95
C ILE A 47 2.63 -12.39 2.39
N SER A 48 1.32 -12.45 2.64
CA SER A 48 0.44 -13.50 2.09
C SER A 48 0.44 -13.47 0.56
N MET A 49 0.23 -12.29 -0.04
CA MET A 49 0.25 -12.12 -1.50
C MET A 49 1.61 -12.50 -2.10
N ALA A 50 2.72 -12.04 -1.49
CA ALA A 50 4.07 -12.36 -1.94
C ALA A 50 4.31 -13.88 -1.95
N ARG A 51 3.87 -14.61 -0.92
CA ARG A 51 4.00 -16.08 -0.85
C ARG A 51 3.32 -16.79 -2.01
N VAL A 52 2.08 -16.40 -2.32
CA VAL A 52 1.34 -16.98 -3.45
C VAL A 52 2.07 -16.70 -4.76
N MET A 53 2.52 -15.46 -4.98
CA MET A 53 3.29 -15.11 -6.18
C MET A 53 4.60 -15.91 -6.32
N MET A 54 5.33 -16.11 -5.21
CA MET A 54 6.58 -16.88 -5.23
C MET A 54 6.35 -18.35 -5.57
N HIS A 55 5.23 -18.93 -5.12
CA HIS A 55 4.88 -20.32 -5.39
C HIS A 55 4.43 -20.55 -6.85
N HIS A 56 3.78 -19.55 -7.45
CA HIS A 56 3.23 -19.63 -8.81
C HIS A 56 4.00 -18.76 -9.82
N SER A 57 5.33 -18.67 -9.69
CA SER A 57 6.14 -17.84 -10.59
C SER A 57 6.24 -18.45 -12.00
N PRO A 58 6.07 -17.68 -13.10
CA PRO A 58 5.79 -16.25 -13.14
C PRO A 58 4.34 -15.91 -12.78
N ALA A 59 4.14 -14.83 -12.01
CA ALA A 59 2.84 -14.39 -11.54
C ALA A 59 2.65 -12.88 -11.76
N ILE A 60 1.39 -12.46 -11.98
CA ILE A 60 0.97 -11.06 -12.01
C ILE A 60 0.01 -10.85 -10.85
N LEU A 61 0.23 -9.79 -10.06
CA LEU A 61 -0.64 -9.38 -8.96
C LEU A 61 -1.36 -8.09 -9.34
N PHE A 62 -2.68 -8.09 -9.24
CA PHE A 62 -3.51 -6.89 -9.28
C PHE A 62 -3.93 -6.56 -7.85
N ALA A 63 -3.50 -5.40 -7.35
CA ALA A 63 -3.80 -4.94 -5.99
C ALA A 63 -3.82 -3.40 -5.95
N GLY A 64 -4.32 -2.83 -4.85
CA GLY A 64 -4.29 -1.38 -4.65
C GLY A 64 -2.86 -0.83 -4.59
N ASN A 65 -2.67 0.43 -4.97
CA ASN A 65 -1.35 1.07 -5.09
C ASN A 65 -0.46 0.90 -3.85
N GLY A 66 -1.02 1.00 -2.64
CA GLY A 66 -0.27 0.78 -1.39
C GLY A 66 0.38 -0.61 -1.32
N HIS A 67 -0.31 -1.67 -1.78
CA HIS A 67 0.22 -3.03 -1.81
C HIS A 67 1.34 -3.24 -2.83
N VAL A 68 1.46 -2.37 -3.84
CA VAL A 68 2.47 -2.51 -4.90
C VAL A 68 3.61 -1.51 -4.77
N ARG A 69 3.70 -0.72 -3.69
CA ARG A 69 4.84 0.17 -3.45
C ARG A 69 6.14 -0.58 -3.17
N HIS A 70 7.27 -0.02 -3.64
CA HIS A 70 8.61 -0.59 -3.44
C HIS A 70 9.14 -0.53 -2.01
N ASP A 71 8.69 0.44 -1.22
CA ASP A 71 9.24 0.72 0.10
C ASP A 71 8.59 -0.11 1.21
N TYR A 72 7.28 -0.40 1.10
CA TYR A 72 6.58 -1.23 2.07
C TYR A 72 5.70 -2.34 1.49
N GLY A 73 5.29 -2.30 0.21
CA GLY A 73 4.34 -3.27 -0.34
C GLY A 73 4.93 -4.65 -0.64
N VAL A 74 4.21 -5.44 -1.44
CA VAL A 74 4.63 -6.77 -1.93
C VAL A 74 6.02 -6.76 -2.57
N PRO A 75 6.41 -5.77 -3.41
CA PRO A 75 7.76 -5.74 -3.98
C PRO A 75 8.87 -5.66 -2.92
N GLN A 76 8.61 -5.01 -1.77
CA GLN A 76 9.55 -4.99 -0.65
C GLN A 76 9.70 -6.39 -0.05
N VAL A 77 8.59 -7.09 0.19
CA VAL A 77 8.61 -8.46 0.73
C VAL A 77 9.34 -9.40 -0.23
N LEU A 78 9.03 -9.34 -1.53
CA LEU A 78 9.71 -10.15 -2.55
C LEU A 78 11.22 -9.86 -2.61
N ARG A 79 11.63 -8.60 -2.44
CA ARG A 79 13.06 -8.22 -2.36
C ARG A 79 13.77 -8.89 -1.18
N SER A 80 13.09 -8.98 -0.04
CA SER A 80 13.63 -9.59 1.17
C SER A 80 13.68 -11.12 1.11
N LEU A 81 12.67 -11.76 0.52
CA LEU A 81 12.54 -13.23 0.52
C LEU A 81 13.18 -13.89 -0.71
N GLU A 82 13.14 -13.25 -1.87
CA GLU A 82 13.62 -13.76 -3.16
C GLU A 82 14.45 -12.69 -3.90
N PRO A 83 15.60 -12.25 -3.35
CA PRO A 83 16.35 -11.11 -3.88
C PRO A 83 16.86 -11.31 -5.32
N SER A 84 17.04 -12.56 -5.76
CA SER A 84 17.50 -12.91 -7.11
C SER A 84 16.38 -12.85 -8.16
N LYS A 85 15.10 -12.87 -7.77
CA LYS A 85 13.98 -12.83 -8.71
C LYS A 85 13.75 -11.40 -9.21
N LYS A 86 13.58 -11.27 -10.53
CA LYS A 86 13.15 -10.02 -11.15
C LYS A 86 11.71 -9.73 -10.77
N ARG A 87 11.41 -8.45 -10.55
CA ARG A 87 10.08 -7.94 -10.24
C ARG A 87 9.93 -6.57 -10.89
N VAL A 88 8.71 -6.26 -11.29
CA VAL A 88 8.32 -4.95 -11.82
C VAL A 88 7.07 -4.53 -11.08
N SER A 89 7.05 -3.29 -10.60
CA SER A 89 5.88 -2.67 -9.99
C SER A 89 5.38 -1.50 -10.84
N VAL A 90 4.06 -1.44 -11.03
CA VAL A 90 3.38 -0.40 -11.79
C VAL A 90 2.35 0.27 -10.88
N GLY A 91 2.50 1.57 -10.67
CA GLY A 91 1.51 2.40 -9.97
C GLY A 91 0.52 3.02 -10.95
N LEU A 92 -0.78 2.94 -10.69
CA LEU A 92 -1.82 3.57 -11.50
C LEU A 92 -2.33 4.82 -10.78
N ILE A 93 -2.07 6.00 -11.32
CA ILE A 93 -2.35 7.29 -10.66
C ILE A 93 -3.35 8.09 -11.49
N GLU A 94 -4.34 8.70 -10.84
CA GLU A 94 -5.28 9.60 -11.52
C GLU A 94 -4.69 11.01 -11.67
N GLU A 95 -5.00 11.69 -12.77
CA GLU A 95 -4.45 13.01 -13.08
C GLU A 95 -4.74 14.08 -12.01
N ALA A 96 -5.88 14.02 -11.31
CA ALA A 96 -6.18 14.94 -10.21
C ALA A 96 -5.23 14.79 -9.01
N GLN A 97 -4.47 13.70 -8.94
CA GLN A 97 -3.44 13.47 -7.92
C GLN A 97 -2.04 13.91 -8.39
N ARG A 98 -1.95 14.61 -9.54
CA ARG A 98 -0.69 15.07 -10.13
C ARG A 98 -0.30 16.45 -9.59
N ASP A 99 0.48 16.47 -8.52
CA ASP A 99 1.37 17.60 -8.24
C ASP A 99 2.67 17.40 -9.04
N SER A 100 3.15 18.43 -9.75
CA SER A 100 4.37 18.36 -10.56
C SER A 100 5.63 18.04 -9.73
N THR A 101 5.62 18.39 -8.43
CA THR A 101 6.67 17.99 -7.48
C THR A 101 6.53 16.53 -7.03
N ALA A 102 5.34 15.93 -7.15
CA ALA A 102 5.06 14.57 -6.71
C ALA A 102 5.53 13.47 -7.68
N PHE A 103 5.75 13.78 -8.97
CA PHE A 103 6.13 12.73 -9.93
C PHE A 103 7.50 12.11 -9.62
N ALA A 104 8.48 12.93 -9.22
CA ALA A 104 9.80 12.44 -8.83
C ALA A 104 9.75 11.54 -7.59
N GLU A 105 8.83 11.82 -6.65
CA GLU A 105 8.61 10.97 -5.48
C GLU A 105 7.87 9.68 -5.86
N LEU A 106 6.86 9.74 -6.73
CA LEU A 106 6.16 8.55 -7.24
C LEU A 106 7.11 7.61 -8.00
N ALA A 107 8.07 8.16 -8.74
CA ALA A 107 9.08 7.38 -9.45
C ALA A 107 10.04 6.61 -8.52
N LYS A 108 10.12 6.96 -7.24
CA LYS A 108 10.86 6.17 -6.23
C LYS A 108 10.04 5.00 -5.70
N LEU A 109 8.72 5.04 -5.86
CA LEU A 109 7.79 4.07 -5.28
C LEU A 109 7.41 2.93 -6.22
N TYR A 110 7.55 3.13 -7.53
CA TYR A 110 7.20 2.15 -8.57
C TYR A 110 8.27 2.15 -9.68
N ASP A 111 8.35 1.07 -10.47
CA ASP A 111 9.23 1.03 -11.65
C ASP A 111 8.59 1.79 -12.81
N PHE A 112 7.26 1.75 -12.91
CA PHE A 112 6.48 2.54 -13.87
C PHE A 112 5.30 3.21 -13.16
N VAL A 113 4.96 4.41 -13.62
CA VAL A 113 3.75 5.13 -13.19
C VAL A 113 2.91 5.37 -14.43
N TRP A 114 1.70 4.82 -14.43
CA TRP A 114 0.72 5.06 -15.48
C TRP A 114 -0.29 6.09 -15.00
N ILE A 115 -0.32 7.25 -15.65
CA ILE A 115 -1.29 8.30 -15.34
C ILE A 115 -2.56 8.05 -16.15
N THR A 116 -3.70 8.08 -15.48
CA THR A 116 -5.02 7.87 -16.06
C THR A 116 -5.89 9.12 -15.88
N PRO A 117 -6.86 9.37 -16.78
CA PRO A 117 -7.87 10.39 -16.53
C PRO A 117 -8.60 10.12 -15.22
N SER A 118 -8.83 11.16 -14.43
CA SER A 118 -9.63 11.05 -13.21
C SER A 118 -11.06 10.62 -13.54
N ILE A 119 -11.63 9.75 -12.71
CA ILE A 119 -13.04 9.39 -12.80
C ILE A 119 -13.84 10.23 -11.82
N ASP A 120 -14.94 10.83 -12.28
CA ASP A 120 -15.87 11.53 -11.41
C ASP A 120 -16.57 10.55 -10.47
N ARG A 121 -16.50 10.83 -9.17
CA ARG A 121 -17.06 9.99 -8.11
C ARG A 121 -17.43 10.85 -6.91
N ALA A 122 -18.44 10.42 -6.16
CA ALA A 122 -18.77 11.02 -4.88
C ALA A 122 -17.55 10.96 -3.95
N ASP A 123 -17.40 11.99 -3.10
CA ASP A 123 -16.30 12.06 -2.13
C ASP A 123 -16.32 10.84 -1.18
N PRO A 124 -15.31 9.95 -1.24
CA PRO A 124 -15.24 8.79 -0.36
C PRO A 124 -15.06 9.19 1.11
N CYS A 125 -14.55 10.39 1.39
CA CYS A 125 -14.31 10.88 2.74
C CYS A 125 -15.56 11.43 3.43
N ALA A 126 -16.58 11.84 2.65
CA ALA A 126 -17.78 12.48 3.17
C ALA A 126 -18.58 11.56 4.10
N THR A 127 -18.64 10.27 3.79
CA THR A 127 -19.41 9.27 4.56
C THR A 127 -18.55 8.38 5.44
N LEU A 128 -17.22 8.50 5.36
CA LEU A 128 -16.30 7.68 6.16
C LEU A 128 -16.37 8.10 7.64
N HIS A 129 -16.73 7.14 8.48
CA HIS A 129 -16.74 7.25 9.94
C HIS A 129 -16.21 5.95 10.56
N PHE A 130 -15.53 6.09 11.70
CA PHE A 130 -15.02 4.96 12.47
C PHE A 130 -15.81 4.83 13.78
N GLY A 131 -16.18 3.59 14.15
CA GLY A 131 -17.06 3.31 15.28
C GLY A 131 -18.53 3.23 14.88
N LYS A 132 -19.43 3.03 15.86
CA LYS A 132 -20.88 2.99 15.58
C LYS A 132 -21.38 4.37 15.17
N SER A 133 -22.15 4.44 14.08
CA SER A 133 -22.90 5.64 13.72
C SER A 133 -23.92 5.97 14.82
N GLU A 134 -23.98 7.22 15.27
CA GLU A 134 -24.96 7.67 16.28
C GLU A 134 -26.43 7.49 15.85
N SER A 135 -26.67 7.18 14.58
CA SER A 135 -27.99 6.90 13.97
C SER A 135 -28.52 5.48 14.20
N SER A 136 -27.90 4.66 15.05
CA SER A 136 -28.46 3.39 15.53
C SER A 136 -28.89 3.48 16.99
N LYS A 137 -29.94 4.23 17.26
CA LYS A 137 -30.76 4.13 18.48
C LYS A 137 -32.23 4.17 18.10
#